data_AF-A0A286UT14-F1
#
_entry.id   AF-A0A286UT14-F1
#
_cell.length_a   1.000
_cell.length_b   1.000
_cell.length_c   1.000
_cell.angle_alpha   90.00
_cell.angle_beta   90.00
_cell.angle_gamma   90.00
#
_symmetry.space_group_name_H-M   'P 1'
#
loop_
_entity.id
_entity.type
_entity.pdbx_description
1 polymer ?
#
loop_
_entity_poly.entity_id
_entity_poly.type
_entity_poly.pdbx_seq_one_letter_code
_entity_poly.pdbx_strand_id
1 'polypeptide(L)'
;MADIYSESEGKRLELLSRVKRQLWFAGMHRGKIRPLHRQVVLGRDIVISEDISLHLVTRGGKTIFIKPFPGRLLKLENEGADTETVVVTERTRNDNILLGFISSYLSMIQSETDLRIALDNYLLPSILLPRDLRNKRIESKEELEKAFQEWTRIKETWEIAITRAYRTNHPVGLILSKNLFRNQGPLQQHAYIP
;
A
#
# COMPACT_ATOMS: atom_id res chain seq x y z
N MET A 1 0.47 0.81 33.99
CA MET A 1 0.81 -0.15 32.91
C MET A 1 0.80 0.49 31.51
N ALA A 2 0.15 1.63 31.27
CA ALA A 2 0.20 2.35 29.99
C ALA A 2 1.54 3.07 29.72
N ASP A 3 2.25 3.51 30.78
CA ASP A 3 3.46 4.35 30.63
C ASP A 3 4.70 3.61 30.13
N ILE A 4 4.83 2.32 30.44
CA ILE A 4 6.01 1.51 30.04
C ILE A 4 5.99 1.24 28.52
N TYR A 5 4.80 1.11 27.92
CA TYR A 5 4.65 0.91 26.47
C TYR A 5 4.98 2.20 25.70
N SER A 6 4.51 3.35 26.17
CA SER A 6 4.76 4.67 25.56
C SER A 6 6.24 5.03 25.54
N GLU A 7 6.96 4.77 26.62
CA GLU A 7 8.39 5.09 26.72
C GLU A 7 9.24 4.20 25.79
N SER A 8 8.82 2.94 25.59
CA SER A 8 9.49 2.00 24.68
C SER A 8 9.30 2.37 23.21
N GLU A 9 8.12 2.86 22.82
CA GLU A 9 7.84 3.35 21.47
C GLU A 9 8.60 4.65 21.17
N GLY A 10 8.64 5.58 22.11
CA GLY A 10 9.40 6.83 21.98
C GLY A 10 10.89 6.59 21.76
N LYS A 11 11.49 5.68 22.54
CA LYS A 11 12.91 5.29 22.39
C LYS A 11 13.19 4.58 21.06
N ARG A 12 12.25 3.77 20.55
CA ARG A 12 12.38 3.12 19.23
C ARG A 12 12.32 4.12 18.08
N LEU A 13 11.43 5.11 18.14
CA LEU A 13 11.32 6.18 17.15
C LEU A 13 12.58 7.05 17.12
N GLU A 14 13.17 7.31 18.27
CA GLU A 14 14.44 8.03 18.39
C GLU A 14 15.61 7.24 17.79
N LEU A 15 15.69 5.93 18.09
CA LEU A 15 16.71 5.05 17.51
C LEU A 15 16.58 4.96 15.98
N LEU A 16 15.36 4.79 15.46
CA LEU A 16 15.08 4.75 14.03
C LEU A 16 15.48 6.07 13.36
N SER A 17 15.19 7.21 14.01
CA SER A 17 15.56 8.54 13.52
C SER A 17 17.08 8.75 13.47
N ARG A 18 17.82 8.18 14.43
CA ARG A 18 19.29 8.24 14.48
C ARG A 18 19.95 7.40 13.37
N VAL A 19 19.43 6.20 13.11
CA VAL A 19 19.98 5.28 12.10
C VAL A 19 19.44 5.58 10.68
N LYS A 20 18.35 6.36 10.55
CA LYS A 20 17.76 6.80 9.26
C LYS A 20 18.78 7.36 8.27
N ARG A 21 19.78 8.11 8.76
CA ARG A 21 20.85 8.72 7.96
C ARG A 21 21.91 7.74 7.46
N GLN A 22 21.95 6.53 8.01
CA GLN A 22 22.90 5.46 7.68
C GLN A 22 22.20 4.28 6.98
N LEU A 23 20.87 4.21 7.06
CA LEU A 23 20.03 3.19 6.42
C LEU A 23 20.14 3.16 4.89
N TRP A 24 20.54 4.25 4.23
CA TRP A 24 20.81 4.26 2.79
C TRP A 24 21.97 3.33 2.40
N PHE A 25 22.87 3.00 3.35
CA PHE A 25 23.97 2.05 3.16
C PHE A 25 23.56 0.59 3.43
N ALA A 26 22.52 0.37 4.25
CA ALA A 26 22.04 -0.96 4.64
C ALA A 26 21.20 -1.67 3.56
N GLY A 27 21.00 -1.05 2.39
CA GLY A 27 20.24 -1.66 1.31
C GLY A 27 20.09 -0.76 0.09
N MET A 28 21.18 -0.44 -0.60
CA MET A 28 21.09 0.00 -2.00
C MET A 28 20.82 -1.20 -2.89
N HIS A 29 19.65 -1.81 -2.76
CA HIS A 29 19.01 -2.57 -3.81
C HIS A 29 17.61 -1.99 -3.93
N ARG A 30 17.27 -1.43 -5.09
CA ARG A 30 15.87 -1.31 -5.53
C ARG A 30 15.30 -2.71 -5.79
N GLY A 31 15.47 -3.62 -4.85
CA GLY A 31 14.91 -4.95 -4.87
C GLY A 31 13.42 -4.76 -4.67
N LYS A 32 12.65 -4.92 -5.74
CA LYS A 32 11.19 -5.02 -5.67
C LYS A 32 10.84 -5.92 -4.48
N ILE A 33 10.03 -5.42 -3.55
CA ILE A 33 9.50 -6.23 -2.44
C ILE A 33 8.94 -7.50 -3.07
N ARG A 34 9.37 -8.66 -2.58
CA ARG A 34 8.97 -9.92 -3.21
C ARG A 34 7.45 -10.09 -3.03
N PRO A 35 6.71 -10.46 -4.09
CA PRO A 35 5.28 -10.73 -4.01
C PRO A 35 4.96 -11.81 -2.98
N LEU A 36 3.75 -11.81 -2.45
CA LEU A 36 3.34 -12.70 -1.36
C LEU A 36 3.53 -14.18 -1.71
N HIS A 37 3.17 -14.62 -2.91
CA HIS A 37 3.39 -15.99 -3.36
C HIS A 37 4.87 -16.37 -3.31
N ARG A 38 5.79 -15.43 -3.61
CA ARG A 38 7.23 -15.68 -3.50
C ARG A 38 7.71 -15.75 -2.05
N GLN A 39 7.07 -15.03 -1.13
CA GLN A 39 7.36 -15.17 0.30
C GLN A 39 7.04 -16.60 0.75
N VAL A 40 5.88 -17.11 0.34
CA VAL A 40 5.43 -18.48 0.62
C VAL A 40 6.39 -19.50 -0.01
N VAL A 41 6.79 -19.33 -1.27
CA VAL A 41 7.77 -20.20 -1.94
C VAL A 41 9.12 -20.25 -1.21
N LEU A 42 9.53 -19.14 -0.57
CA LEU A 42 10.74 -19.09 0.26
C LEU A 42 10.57 -19.77 1.63
N GLY A 43 9.41 -20.40 1.89
CA GLY A 43 9.10 -21.04 3.16
C GLY A 43 8.88 -20.05 4.29
N ARG A 44 8.41 -18.82 3.98
CA ARG A 44 8.12 -17.81 4.99
C ARG A 44 6.68 -17.86 5.45
N ASP A 45 6.51 -17.89 6.75
CA ASP A 45 5.24 -17.67 7.42
C ASP A 45 4.92 -16.17 7.42
N ILE A 46 3.74 -15.82 6.93
CA ILE A 46 3.20 -14.47 6.98
C ILE A 46 2.57 -14.27 8.36
N VAL A 47 3.16 -13.37 9.16
CA VAL A 47 2.67 -13.05 10.50
C VAL A 47 2.12 -11.64 10.51
N ILE A 48 0.87 -11.51 10.93
CA ILE A 48 0.19 -10.22 11.05
C ILE A 48 0.79 -9.44 12.22
N SER A 49 1.09 -8.14 12.01
CA SER A 49 1.61 -7.27 13.06
C SER A 49 1.03 -5.86 12.98
N GLU A 50 0.43 -5.36 14.06
CA GLU A 50 -0.06 -3.97 14.08
C GLU A 50 1.07 -2.92 14.17
N ASP A 51 2.31 -3.34 14.46
CA ASP A 51 3.46 -2.45 14.55
C ASP A 51 4.00 -2.11 13.16
N ILE A 52 3.93 -0.82 12.79
CA ILE A 52 4.43 -0.31 11.50
C ILE A 52 5.94 -0.53 11.33
N SER A 53 6.71 -0.56 12.42
CA SER A 53 8.16 -0.78 12.38
C SER A 53 8.53 -2.21 11.98
N LEU A 54 7.59 -3.16 12.11
CA LEU A 54 7.77 -4.56 11.72
C LEU A 54 7.26 -4.86 10.31
N HIS A 55 6.56 -3.93 9.64
CA HIS A 55 6.05 -4.17 8.29
C HIS A 55 7.20 -4.49 7.32
N LEU A 56 7.16 -5.69 6.73
CA LEU A 56 8.18 -6.31 5.86
C LEU A 56 9.51 -6.72 6.52
N VAL A 57 9.60 -6.66 7.86
CA VAL A 57 10.77 -7.20 8.56
C VAL A 57 10.73 -8.72 8.55
N THR A 58 11.84 -9.34 8.17
CA THR A 58 11.99 -10.79 8.21
C THR A 58 12.78 -11.24 9.43
N ARG A 59 12.35 -12.33 10.09
CA ARG A 59 13.05 -12.93 11.23
C ARG A 59 13.51 -14.34 10.90
N GLY A 60 14.81 -14.58 11.03
CA GLY A 60 15.41 -15.92 10.88
C GLY A 60 15.14 -16.58 9.51
N GLY A 61 14.87 -15.79 8.47
CA GLY A 61 14.56 -16.27 7.12
C GLY A 61 13.20 -16.97 6.96
N LYS A 62 12.52 -17.33 8.06
CA LYS A 62 11.29 -18.13 8.11
C LYS A 62 10.02 -17.33 8.36
N THR A 63 10.13 -16.11 8.88
CA THR A 63 8.95 -15.30 9.20
C THR A 63 9.05 -13.94 8.54
N ILE A 64 7.95 -13.46 7.99
CA ILE A 64 7.80 -12.07 7.56
C ILE A 64 6.62 -11.43 8.30
N PHE A 65 6.87 -10.28 8.91
CA PHE A 65 5.81 -9.52 9.59
C PHE A 65 5.14 -8.58 8.59
N ILE A 66 3.82 -8.58 8.53
CA ILE A 66 3.06 -7.70 7.63
C ILE A 66 1.94 -7.04 8.43
N LYS A 67 1.99 -5.71 8.46
CA LYS A 67 0.88 -4.90 8.98
C LYS A 67 -0.30 -4.88 8.03
N PRO A 68 -1.53 -5.22 8.47
CA PRO A 68 -2.74 -5.10 7.66
C PRO A 68 -2.95 -3.68 7.16
N PHE A 69 -3.56 -3.56 5.98
CA PHE A 69 -3.78 -2.25 5.39
C PHE A 69 -4.85 -1.54 6.23
N PRO A 70 -4.54 -0.37 6.82
CA PRO A 70 -5.47 0.28 7.74
C PRO A 70 -6.66 0.85 6.95
N GLY A 71 -7.84 0.26 7.11
CA GLY A 71 -9.05 0.69 6.41
C GLY A 71 -9.42 2.16 6.66
N ARG A 72 -9.05 2.72 7.81
CA ARG A 72 -9.27 4.15 8.13
C ARG A 72 -8.53 5.13 7.21
N LEU A 73 -7.47 4.67 6.55
CA LEU A 73 -6.75 5.48 5.55
C LEU A 73 -7.55 5.65 4.26
N LEU A 74 -8.59 4.84 4.06
CA LEU A 74 -9.34 4.80 2.83
C LEU A 74 -10.76 5.33 3.05
N LYS A 75 -11.29 5.97 2.01
CA LYS A 75 -12.70 6.35 1.92
C LYS A 75 -13.17 6.11 0.49
N LEU A 76 -14.46 5.89 0.37
CA LEU A 76 -15.14 5.90 -0.92
C LEU A 76 -15.59 7.31 -1.23
N GLU A 77 -15.15 7.84 -2.37
CA GLU A 77 -15.73 9.04 -2.96
C GLU A 77 -16.64 8.62 -4.13
N ASN A 78 -17.83 9.20 -4.15
CA ASN A 78 -18.81 8.96 -5.20
C ASN A 78 -18.57 9.99 -6.32
N GLU A 79 -18.22 9.53 -7.51
CA GLU A 79 -18.00 10.38 -8.68
C GLU A 79 -19.25 10.43 -9.60
N GLY A 80 -20.34 9.77 -9.23
CA GLY A 80 -21.59 9.71 -9.98
C GLY A 80 -22.55 8.61 -9.46
N ALA A 81 -23.57 8.28 -10.24
CA ALA A 81 -24.60 7.31 -9.85
C ALA A 81 -24.08 5.86 -9.70
N ASP A 82 -23.01 5.48 -10.41
CA ASP A 82 -22.55 4.08 -10.50
C ASP A 82 -21.03 3.89 -10.35
N THR A 83 -20.25 4.94 -10.06
CA THR A 83 -18.78 4.82 -9.95
C THR A 83 -18.29 5.31 -8.59
N GLU A 84 -17.70 4.40 -7.82
CA GLU A 84 -16.97 4.69 -6.58
C GLU A 84 -15.46 4.67 -6.85
N THR A 85 -14.75 5.62 -6.26
CA THR A 85 -13.29 5.64 -6.25
C THR A 85 -12.76 5.52 -4.83
N VAL A 86 -11.75 4.68 -4.66
CA VAL A 86 -11.08 4.50 -3.38
C VAL A 86 -10.04 5.59 -3.24
N VAL A 87 -10.29 6.50 -2.31
CA VAL A 87 -9.44 7.66 -2.02
C VAL A 87 -8.74 7.49 -0.70
N VAL A 88 -7.59 8.14 -0.56
CA VAL A 88 -6.85 8.16 0.70
C VAL A 88 -7.24 9.40 1.51
N THR A 89 -7.76 9.18 2.71
CA THR A 89 -8.38 10.21 3.58
C THR A 89 -7.38 11.08 4.30
N GLU A 90 -6.28 10.50 4.76
CA GLU A 90 -5.37 11.17 5.68
C GLU A 90 -4.37 12.07 4.93
N ARG A 91 -4.44 13.38 5.21
CA ARG A 91 -3.28 14.27 5.10
C ARG A 91 -2.36 13.97 6.28
N THR A 92 -1.54 12.94 6.16
CA THR A 92 -0.55 12.68 7.20
C THR A 92 0.51 13.78 7.19
N ARG A 93 1.08 14.13 8.35
CA ARG A 93 2.24 15.02 8.42
C ARG A 93 3.47 14.45 7.67
N ASN A 94 3.42 13.17 7.27
CA ASN A 94 4.46 12.42 6.59
C ASN A 94 3.89 11.61 5.41
N ASP A 95 3.44 12.32 4.37
CA ASP A 95 2.96 11.76 3.11
C ASP A 95 3.89 10.68 2.51
N ASN A 96 5.21 10.79 2.72
CA ASN A 96 6.19 9.80 2.28
C ASN A 96 6.05 8.43 2.97
N ILE A 97 5.63 8.39 4.24
CA ILE A 97 5.41 7.13 4.96
C ILE A 97 4.20 6.41 4.38
N LEU A 98 3.12 7.16 4.15
CA LEU A 98 1.90 6.64 3.54
C LEU A 98 2.16 6.13 2.12
N LEU A 99 2.88 6.89 1.28
CA LEU A 99 3.28 6.44 -0.06
C LEU A 99 4.14 5.18 -0.02
N GLY A 100 5.11 5.11 0.89
CA GLY A 100 5.94 3.92 1.09
C GLY A 100 5.12 2.70 1.50
N PHE A 101 4.15 2.89 2.40
CA PHE A 101 3.23 1.84 2.84
C PHE A 101 2.28 1.39 1.74
N ILE A 102 1.73 2.30 0.93
CA ILE A 102 0.91 1.90 -0.22
C ILE A 102 1.78 1.17 -1.26
N SER A 103 2.98 1.70 -1.55
CA SER A 103 3.91 1.10 -2.51
C SER A 103 4.33 -0.31 -2.13
N SER A 104 4.38 -0.63 -0.83
CA SER A 104 4.67 -1.99 -0.38
C SER A 104 3.59 -2.97 -0.79
N TYR A 105 2.32 -2.62 -0.60
CA TYR A 105 1.17 -3.42 -1.03
C TYR A 105 1.09 -3.57 -2.55
N LEU A 106 1.31 -2.47 -3.29
CA LEU A 106 1.38 -2.52 -4.75
C LEU A 106 2.49 -3.44 -5.25
N SER A 107 3.59 -3.56 -4.49
CA SER A 107 4.71 -4.45 -4.80
C SER A 107 4.41 -5.91 -4.40
N MET A 108 3.72 -6.12 -3.29
CA MET A 108 3.38 -7.45 -2.74
C MET A 108 2.32 -8.20 -3.56
N ILE A 109 1.37 -7.47 -4.16
CA ILE A 109 0.20 -8.06 -4.82
C ILE A 109 0.29 -7.83 -6.33
N GLN A 110 0.87 -8.81 -7.03
CA GLN A 110 1.12 -8.75 -8.48
C GLN A 110 0.26 -9.70 -9.29
N SER A 111 -0.34 -10.71 -8.66
CA SER A 111 -1.12 -11.77 -9.31
C SER A 111 -2.37 -12.12 -8.50
N GLU A 112 -3.32 -12.83 -9.12
CA GLU A 112 -4.51 -13.37 -8.44
C GLU A 112 -4.12 -14.21 -7.21
N THR A 113 -3.05 -15.00 -7.31
CA THR A 113 -2.54 -15.82 -6.20
C THR A 113 -2.07 -14.94 -5.04
N ASP A 114 -1.39 -13.83 -5.31
CA ASP A 114 -1.00 -12.89 -4.25
C ASP A 114 -2.23 -12.26 -3.59
N LEU A 115 -3.24 -11.91 -4.39
CA LEU A 115 -4.48 -11.35 -3.87
C LEU A 115 -5.20 -12.35 -2.96
N ARG A 116 -5.31 -13.61 -3.38
CA ARG A 116 -5.86 -14.70 -2.56
C ARG A 116 -5.12 -14.82 -1.23
N ILE A 117 -3.78 -14.87 -1.26
CA ILE A 117 -2.95 -14.93 -0.04
C ILE A 117 -3.20 -13.72 0.86
N ALA A 118 -3.30 -12.51 0.28
CA ALA A 118 -3.57 -11.30 1.04
C ALA A 118 -4.93 -11.33 1.73
N LEU A 119 -5.96 -11.84 1.05
CA LEU A 119 -7.31 -11.97 1.59
C LEU A 119 -7.40 -13.04 2.67
N ASP A 120 -6.77 -14.20 2.46
CA ASP A 120 -6.75 -15.30 3.43
C ASP A 120 -6.03 -14.90 4.73
N ASN A 121 -5.07 -13.96 4.64
CA ASN A 121 -4.36 -13.39 5.79
C ASN A 121 -4.95 -12.05 6.29
N TYR A 122 -6.15 -11.66 5.84
CA TYR A 122 -6.81 -10.41 6.25
C TYR A 122 -5.95 -9.15 6.09
N LEU A 123 -5.04 -9.13 5.10
CA LEU A 123 -4.10 -8.04 4.89
C LEU A 123 -4.70 -6.84 4.17
N LEU A 124 -5.83 -7.03 3.48
CA LEU A 124 -6.51 -5.99 2.70
C LEU A 124 -7.90 -5.68 3.29
N PRO A 125 -8.28 -4.41 3.42
CA PRO A 125 -9.63 -4.02 3.78
C PRO A 125 -10.59 -4.31 2.62
N SER A 126 -11.83 -4.67 2.95
CA SER A 126 -12.88 -4.97 1.99
C SER A 126 -13.26 -3.79 1.08
N ILE A 127 -12.93 -2.55 1.46
CA ILE A 127 -13.13 -1.36 0.64
C ILE A 127 -12.36 -1.42 -0.70
N LEU A 128 -11.25 -2.17 -0.76
CA LEU A 128 -10.44 -2.38 -1.96
C LEU A 128 -11.01 -3.48 -2.88
N LEU A 129 -12.14 -4.08 -2.49
CA LEU A 129 -12.85 -5.07 -3.28
C LEU A 129 -14.06 -4.45 -3.99
N PRO A 130 -14.52 -5.09 -5.10
CA PRO A 130 -15.79 -4.75 -5.74
C PRO A 130 -16.94 -4.71 -4.73
N ARG A 131 -17.90 -3.79 -4.93
CA ARG A 131 -19.01 -3.54 -4.01
C ARG A 131 -19.78 -4.81 -3.61
N ASP A 132 -19.98 -5.73 -4.55
CA ASP A 132 -20.67 -7.00 -4.35
C ASP A 132 -19.85 -8.06 -3.59
N LEU A 133 -18.53 -7.89 -3.53
CA LEU A 133 -17.61 -8.82 -2.85
C LEU A 133 -17.20 -8.36 -1.44
N ARG A 134 -17.52 -7.12 -1.03
CA ARG A 134 -17.01 -6.54 0.24
C ARG A 134 -17.48 -7.25 1.50
N ASN A 135 -18.67 -7.83 1.45
CA ASN A 135 -19.36 -8.40 2.61
C ASN A 135 -19.45 -9.94 2.56
N LYS A 136 -18.71 -10.58 1.65
CA LYS A 136 -18.68 -12.03 1.52
C LYS A 136 -17.27 -12.54 1.35
N ARG A 137 -17.08 -13.82 1.69
CA ARG A 137 -15.84 -14.53 1.38
C ARG A 137 -15.80 -14.84 -0.11
N ILE A 138 -14.63 -14.72 -0.72
CA ILE A 138 -14.39 -15.10 -2.11
C ILE A 138 -14.18 -16.62 -2.16
N GLU A 139 -15.10 -17.32 -2.81
CA GLU A 139 -15.11 -18.78 -2.89
C GLU A 139 -14.84 -19.26 -4.31
N SER A 140 -15.37 -18.57 -5.33
CA SER A 140 -15.19 -18.97 -6.73
C SER A 140 -13.96 -18.33 -7.39
N LYS A 141 -13.49 -18.95 -8.48
CA LYS A 141 -12.39 -18.40 -9.30
C LYS A 141 -12.83 -17.11 -10.00
N GLU A 142 -14.07 -17.05 -10.46
CA GLU A 142 -14.66 -15.88 -11.12
C GLU A 142 -14.74 -14.68 -10.18
N GLU A 143 -15.09 -14.90 -8.90
CA GLU A 143 -15.08 -13.86 -7.88
C GLU A 143 -13.67 -13.34 -7.60
N LEU A 144 -12.68 -14.25 -7.55
CA LEU A 144 -11.28 -13.87 -7.36
C LEU A 144 -10.75 -13.06 -8.55
N GLU A 145 -11.08 -13.48 -9.77
CA GLU A 145 -10.72 -12.77 -11.00
C GLU A 145 -11.34 -11.36 -11.02
N LYS A 146 -12.63 -11.24 -10.69
CA LYS A 146 -13.31 -9.95 -10.58
C LYS A 146 -12.66 -9.05 -9.51
N ALA A 147 -12.30 -9.62 -8.36
CA ALA A 147 -11.57 -8.88 -7.33
C ALA A 147 -10.18 -8.44 -7.80
N PHE A 148 -9.48 -9.27 -8.56
CA PHE A 148 -8.16 -8.96 -9.09
C PHE A 148 -8.20 -7.89 -10.18
N GLN A 149 -9.24 -7.86 -11.01
CA GLN A 149 -9.47 -6.79 -11.97
C GLN A 149 -9.66 -5.43 -11.28
N GLU A 150 -10.47 -5.38 -10.21
CA GLU A 150 -10.64 -4.16 -9.43
C GLU A 150 -9.34 -3.75 -8.72
N TRP A 151 -8.62 -4.71 -8.14
CA TRP A 151 -7.29 -4.45 -7.58
C TRP A 151 -6.33 -3.85 -8.61
N THR A 152 -6.31 -4.38 -9.84
CA THR A 152 -5.46 -3.90 -10.93
C THR A 152 -5.81 -2.45 -11.30
N ARG A 153 -7.10 -2.13 -11.41
CA ARG A 153 -7.58 -0.76 -11.66
C ARG A 153 -7.11 0.22 -10.56
N ILE A 154 -7.24 -0.17 -9.29
CA ILE A 154 -6.80 0.64 -8.15
C ILE A 154 -5.28 0.80 -8.18
N LYS A 155 -4.55 -0.29 -8.40
CA LYS A 155 -3.08 -0.31 -8.48
C LYS A 155 -2.56 0.66 -9.54
N GLU A 156 -3.07 0.59 -10.77
CA GLU A 156 -2.65 1.49 -11.85
C GLU A 156 -2.87 2.96 -11.48
N THR A 157 -4.05 3.26 -10.91
CA THR A 157 -4.40 4.61 -10.44
C THR A 157 -3.41 5.10 -9.38
N TRP A 158 -3.09 4.24 -8.41
CA TRP A 158 -2.18 4.57 -7.32
C TRP A 158 -0.72 4.65 -7.77
N GLU A 159 -0.25 3.79 -8.68
CA GLU A 159 1.12 3.86 -9.24
C GLU A 159 1.37 5.19 -9.96
N ILE A 160 0.40 5.65 -10.76
CA ILE A 160 0.44 6.96 -11.42
C ILE A 160 0.48 8.07 -10.38
N ALA A 161 -0.40 8.01 -9.37
CA ALA A 161 -0.48 9.00 -8.31
C ALA A 161 0.81 9.08 -7.48
N ILE A 162 1.39 7.94 -7.08
CA ILE A 162 2.66 7.84 -6.35
C ILE A 162 3.80 8.43 -7.18
N THR A 163 3.91 8.05 -8.46
CA THR A 163 4.94 8.57 -9.37
C THR A 163 4.85 10.09 -9.48
N ARG A 164 3.64 10.65 -9.53
CA ARG A 164 3.41 12.09 -9.60
C ARG A 164 3.70 12.78 -8.27
N ALA A 165 3.29 12.20 -7.13
CA ALA A 165 3.59 12.73 -5.80
C ALA A 165 5.09 12.93 -5.58
N TYR A 166 5.91 11.95 -5.99
CA TYR A 166 7.37 12.06 -5.95
C TYR A 166 7.94 13.15 -6.87
N ARG A 167 7.24 13.51 -7.96
CA ARG A 167 7.70 14.52 -8.94
C ARG A 167 7.25 15.94 -8.62
N THR A 168 6.03 16.12 -8.11
CA THR A 168 5.40 17.44 -7.99
C THR A 168 5.36 17.99 -6.57
N ASN A 169 5.79 17.21 -5.57
CA ASN A 169 5.72 17.56 -4.14
C ASN A 169 4.31 17.99 -3.68
N HIS A 170 3.27 17.58 -4.43
CA HIS A 170 1.87 17.84 -4.10
C HIS A 170 1.38 16.87 -3.01
N PRO A 171 0.43 17.30 -2.15
CA PRO A 171 -0.06 16.47 -1.06
C PRO A 171 -0.75 15.21 -1.56
N VAL A 172 -0.35 14.08 -0.99
CA VAL A 172 -0.68 12.72 -1.45
C VAL A 172 -2.17 12.46 -1.43
N GLY A 173 -2.87 12.90 -0.39
CA GLY A 173 -4.32 12.81 -0.31
C GLY A 173 -5.02 13.53 -1.47
N LEU A 174 -4.45 14.62 -2.01
CA LEU A 174 -5.07 15.37 -3.12
C LEU A 174 -4.87 14.67 -4.48
N ILE A 175 -3.76 13.94 -4.64
CA ILE A 175 -3.45 13.19 -5.87
C ILE A 175 -4.19 11.84 -5.88
N LEU A 176 -4.27 11.18 -4.72
CA LEU A 176 -4.96 9.91 -4.56
C LEU A 176 -6.48 10.07 -4.42
N SER A 177 -7.01 11.25 -4.06
CA SER A 177 -8.45 11.45 -3.92
C SER A 177 -9.16 11.96 -5.17
N LYS A 178 -8.56 12.88 -5.92
CA LYS A 178 -9.38 13.69 -6.82
C LYS A 178 -9.59 13.16 -8.23
N ASN A 179 -9.06 11.98 -8.58
CA ASN A 179 -9.02 11.58 -9.99
C ASN A 179 -8.56 12.75 -10.88
N LEU A 180 -7.67 13.61 -10.35
CA LEU A 180 -7.55 15.03 -10.72
C LEU A 180 -7.09 15.20 -12.18
N PHE A 181 -6.75 14.09 -12.82
CA PHE A 181 -6.18 14.01 -14.15
C PHE A 181 -6.80 12.92 -15.04
N ARG A 182 -7.94 12.30 -14.67
CA ARG A 182 -8.67 11.41 -15.60
C ARG A 182 -9.12 12.17 -16.87
N ASN A 183 -9.21 13.51 -16.78
CA ASN A 183 -9.55 14.43 -17.87
C ASN A 183 -8.36 15.20 -18.47
N GLN A 184 -7.11 14.89 -18.10
CA GLN A 184 -5.99 15.45 -18.85
C GLN A 184 -5.64 14.48 -19.96
N GLY A 185 -6.06 14.83 -21.18
CA GLY A 185 -5.63 14.19 -22.42
C GLY A 185 -4.10 14.09 -22.50
N PRO A 186 -3.56 13.39 -23.51
CA PRO A 186 -2.13 13.10 -23.61
C PRO A 186 -1.35 14.38 -23.32
N LEU A 187 -0.47 14.29 -22.31
CA LEU A 187 0.41 15.37 -21.86
C LEU A 187 0.93 16.06 -23.12
N GLN A 188 0.42 17.26 -23.41
CA GLN A 188 1.03 18.07 -24.44
C GLN A 188 2.48 18.24 -23.99
N GLN A 189 3.38 17.69 -24.80
CA GLN A 189 4.81 17.85 -24.66
C GLN A 189 5.05 19.35 -24.68
N HIS A 190 5.10 19.98 -23.51
CA HIS A 190 5.53 21.36 -23.43
C HIS A 190 6.97 21.38 -23.88
N ALA A 191 7.14 22.06 -25.00
CA ALA A 191 8.35 22.30 -25.74
C ALA A 191 9.59 22.41 -24.84
N TYR A 192 10.61 21.66 -25.25
CA TYR A 192 12.00 22.05 -25.06
C TYR A 192 12.12 23.52 -25.49
N ILE A 193 12.45 24.40 -24.56
CA ILE A 193 12.99 25.72 -24.89
C ILE A 193 14.49 25.62 -24.56
N PRO A 194 15.39 25.89 -25.54
CA PRO A 194 16.83 25.76 -25.39
C PRO A 194 17.42 26.74 -24.36
#